data_AF-A0AAU5A5J7-F1
#
_entry.id   AF-A0AAU5A5J7-F1
#
_cell.length_a   1.000
_cell.length_b   1.000
_cell.length_c   1.000
_cell.angle_alpha   90.00
_cell.angle_beta   90.00
_cell.angle_gamma   90.00
#
_symmetry.space_group_name_H-M   'P 1'
#
loop_
_entity.id
_entity.type
_entity.pdbx_description
1 polymer ?
#
loop_
_entity_poly.entity_id
_entity_poly.type
_entity_poly.pdbx_seq_one_letter_code
_entity_poly.pdbx_strand_id
1 'polypeptide(L)'
;MAMGQIREGAQLGAWAVAGVVGLAVLYVVGVFAFGGAGWITAPFRGEADERDNTVGSGEFRQATYEEFFDLCEAVQNAEGTIQVLQEERKAASETRTTQIDQSVTALRATRIESVNDYNSKAAQEHRAPFRDKDLPYRLDADAKRTTCTN
;
A
#
# COMPACT_ATOMS: atom_id res chain seq x y z
N MET A 1 -46.05 49.93 -44.51
CA MET A 1 -46.29 48.71 -43.69
C MET A 1 -45.16 47.70 -43.91
N ALA A 2 -43.93 47.99 -43.47
CA ALA A 2 -42.79 47.06 -43.61
C ALA A 2 -41.80 47.07 -42.42
N MET A 3 -42.04 47.89 -41.38
CA MET A 3 -41.18 47.96 -40.19
C MET A 3 -41.68 47.13 -39.01
N GLY A 4 -42.92 46.64 -39.02
CA GLY A 4 -43.48 45.81 -37.94
C GLY A 4 -43.00 44.35 -37.95
N GLN A 5 -42.83 43.77 -39.14
CA GLN A 5 -42.54 42.34 -39.30
C GLN A 5 -41.08 41.95 -38.97
N ILE A 6 -40.11 42.86 -39.09
CA ILE A 6 -38.69 42.54 -38.82
C ILE A 6 -38.42 42.41 -37.31
N ARG A 7 -39.15 43.17 -36.49
CA ARG A 7 -39.00 43.16 -35.03
C ARG A 7 -39.60 41.90 -34.40
N GLU A 8 -40.69 41.36 -34.96
CA GLU A 8 -41.29 40.10 -34.51
C GLU A 8 -40.42 38.88 -34.87
N GLY A 9 -39.82 38.86 -36.07
CA GLY A 9 -38.90 37.78 -36.48
C GLY A 9 -37.61 37.72 -35.66
N ALA A 10 -37.02 38.88 -35.33
CA ALA A 10 -35.83 38.96 -34.48
C ALA A 10 -36.10 38.53 -33.04
N GLN A 11 -37.28 38.84 -32.51
CA GLN A 11 -37.69 38.40 -31.18
C GLN A 11 -37.92 36.89 -31.14
N LEU A 12 -38.61 36.30 -32.12
CA LEU A 12 -38.81 34.85 -32.21
C LEU A 12 -37.48 34.10 -32.37
N GLY A 13 -36.53 34.63 -33.15
CA GLY A 13 -35.18 34.08 -33.28
C GLY A 13 -34.39 34.14 -31.98
N ALA A 14 -34.48 35.24 -31.23
CA ALA A 14 -33.83 35.36 -29.92
C ALA A 14 -34.41 34.38 -28.88
N TRP A 15 -35.72 34.17 -28.87
CA TRP A 15 -36.37 33.17 -28.00
C TRP A 15 -35.98 31.74 -28.37
N ALA A 16 -35.85 31.42 -29.66
CA ALA A 16 -35.37 30.11 -30.11
C ALA A 16 -33.92 29.86 -29.68
N VAL A 17 -33.02 30.83 -29.85
CA VAL A 17 -31.62 30.73 -29.42
C VAL A 17 -31.53 30.59 -27.90
N ALA A 18 -32.28 31.40 -27.15
CA ALA A 18 -32.33 31.30 -25.69
C ALA A 18 -32.85 29.92 -25.21
N GLY A 19 -33.85 29.36 -25.90
CA GLY A 19 -34.37 28.03 -25.62
C GLY A 19 -33.33 26.93 -25.84
N VAL A 20 -32.59 26.99 -26.96
CA VAL A 20 -31.52 26.02 -27.28
C VAL A 20 -30.37 26.12 -26.27
N VAL A 21 -29.96 27.33 -25.91
CA VAL A 21 -28.91 27.55 -24.90
C VAL A 21 -29.37 27.04 -23.53
N GLY A 22 -30.62 27.33 -23.14
CA GLY A 22 -31.20 26.82 -21.90
C GLY A 22 -31.21 25.29 -21.82
N LEU A 23 -31.62 24.63 -22.90
CA LEU A 23 -31.59 23.16 -23.02
C LEU A 23 -30.17 22.59 -22.94
N ALA A 24 -29.19 23.24 -23.57
CA ALA A 24 -27.79 22.82 -23.50
C ALA A 24 -27.24 22.94 -22.07
N VAL A 25 -27.57 24.02 -21.34
CA VAL A 25 -27.16 24.17 -19.94
C VAL A 25 -27.83 23.11 -19.06
N LEU A 26 -29.14 22.88 -19.23
CA LEU A 26 -29.85 21.83 -18.48
C LEU A 26 -29.29 20.43 -18.76
N TYR A 27 -28.90 20.16 -20.01
CA TYR A 27 -28.24 18.90 -20.36
C TYR A 27 -26.89 18.73 -19.65
N VAL A 28 -26.04 19.76 -19.65
CA VAL A 28 -24.77 19.73 -18.91
C VAL A 28 -25.00 19.52 -17.42
N VAL A 29 -25.93 20.27 -16.81
CA VAL A 29 -26.28 20.12 -15.39
C VAL A 29 -26.81 18.70 -15.10
N GLY A 30 -27.65 18.16 -15.98
CA GLY A 30 -28.16 16.79 -15.86
C GLY A 30 -27.05 15.74 -15.94
N VAL A 31 -26.10 15.87 -16.85
CA VAL A 31 -24.94 14.97 -16.96
C VAL A 31 -24.09 15.01 -15.69
N PHE A 32 -23.87 16.19 -15.10
CA PHE A 32 -23.13 16.30 -13.84
C PHE A 32 -23.92 15.77 -12.63
N ALA A 33 -25.22 16.03 -12.56
CA ALA A 33 -26.08 15.65 -11.42
C ALA A 33 -26.42 14.16 -11.38
N PHE A 34 -26.57 13.50 -12.54
CA PHE A 34 -27.01 12.09 -12.64
C PHE A 34 -25.86 11.10 -12.91
N GLY A 35 -24.60 11.49 -12.66
CA GLY A 35 -23.48 10.54 -12.59
C GLY A 35 -22.50 10.52 -13.77
N GLY A 36 -22.66 11.40 -14.77
CA GLY A 36 -21.70 11.53 -15.89
C GLY A 36 -20.33 12.07 -15.46
N ALA A 37 -20.27 12.86 -14.37
CA ALA A 37 -19.01 13.27 -13.76
C ALA A 37 -18.27 12.10 -13.08
N GLY A 38 -18.99 11.00 -12.79
CA GLY A 38 -18.44 9.82 -12.14
C GLY A 38 -17.27 9.21 -12.91
N TRP A 39 -17.30 9.21 -14.24
CA TRP A 39 -16.19 8.66 -15.06
C TRP A 39 -14.93 9.52 -15.03
N ILE A 40 -15.07 10.85 -14.89
CA ILE A 40 -13.94 11.79 -14.82
C ILE A 40 -13.34 11.78 -13.41
N THR A 41 -14.17 11.64 -12.37
CA THR A 41 -13.70 11.57 -10.98
C THR A 41 -13.38 10.16 -10.49
N ALA A 42 -13.78 9.11 -11.23
CA ALA A 42 -13.52 7.71 -10.90
C ALA A 42 -12.04 7.40 -10.63
N PRO A 43 -11.07 7.82 -11.47
CA PRO A 43 -9.67 7.56 -11.16
C PRO A 43 -9.21 8.24 -9.86
N PHE A 44 -9.62 9.49 -9.62
CA PHE A 44 -9.28 10.20 -8.38
C PHE A 44 -9.94 9.62 -7.13
N ARG A 45 -11.20 9.16 -7.25
CA ARG A 45 -11.95 8.57 -6.15
C ARG A 45 -11.47 7.14 -5.86
N GLY A 46 -11.13 6.37 -6.88
CA GLY A 46 -10.53 5.05 -6.74
C GLY A 46 -9.16 5.13 -6.06
N GLU A 47 -8.30 6.06 -6.48
CA GLU A 47 -7.00 6.30 -5.84
C GLU A 47 -7.15 6.77 -4.37
N ALA A 48 -8.16 7.62 -4.10
CA ALA A 48 -8.46 8.09 -2.75
C ALA A 48 -9.00 6.97 -1.86
N ASP A 49 -9.96 6.17 -2.36
CA ASP A 49 -10.53 5.03 -1.63
C ASP A 49 -9.47 3.94 -1.41
N GLU A 50 -8.61 3.67 -2.40
CA GLU A 50 -7.50 2.72 -2.26
C GLU A 50 -6.49 3.19 -1.21
N ARG A 51 -6.12 4.49 -1.22
CA ARG A 51 -5.24 5.08 -0.21
C ARG A 51 -5.88 5.12 1.17
N ASP A 52 -7.17 5.37 1.28
CA ASP A 52 -7.86 5.39 2.58
C ASP A 52 -7.95 3.98 3.17
N ASN A 53 -8.19 2.97 2.32
CA ASN A 53 -8.21 1.56 2.73
C ASN A 53 -6.81 1.00 3.04
N THR A 54 -5.75 1.48 2.37
CA THR A 54 -4.37 0.94 2.48
C THR A 54 -3.37 1.81 3.23
N VAL A 55 -3.66 3.08 3.56
CA VAL A 55 -2.71 3.98 4.26
C VAL A 55 -3.41 4.78 5.36
N GLY A 56 -4.70 5.08 5.16
CA GLY A 56 -5.55 5.82 6.09
C GLY A 56 -6.19 4.96 7.19
N SER A 57 -6.53 3.70 6.89
CA SER A 57 -7.28 2.81 7.79
C SER A 57 -6.42 2.35 8.97
N GLY A 58 -6.94 2.49 10.19
CA GLY A 58 -6.27 2.03 11.42
C GLY A 58 -5.94 0.53 11.40
N GLU A 59 -6.82 -0.28 10.79
CA GLU A 59 -6.61 -1.72 10.60
C GLU A 59 -5.40 -2.04 9.73
N PHE A 60 -5.20 -1.33 8.60
CA PHE A 60 -4.01 -1.51 7.79
C PHE A 60 -2.74 -1.15 8.56
N ARG A 61 -2.78 -0.08 9.36
CA ARG A 61 -1.64 0.32 10.20
C ARG A 61 -1.28 -0.78 11.18
N GLN A 62 -2.27 -1.30 11.90
CA GLN A 62 -2.08 -2.35 12.88
C GLN A 62 -1.54 -3.63 12.22
N ALA A 63 -2.18 -4.09 11.15
CA ALA A 63 -1.75 -5.27 10.42
C ALA A 63 -0.32 -5.13 9.88
N THR A 64 0.05 -3.95 9.40
CA THR A 64 1.41 -3.69 8.90
C THR A 64 2.44 -3.70 10.04
N TYR A 65 2.12 -3.15 11.22
CA TYR A 65 2.99 -3.22 12.39
C TYR A 65 3.16 -4.66 12.89
N GLU A 66 2.06 -5.40 13.02
CA GLU A 66 2.08 -6.82 13.40
C GLU A 66 2.93 -7.64 12.42
N GLU A 67 2.77 -7.42 11.11
CA GLU A 67 3.53 -8.13 10.08
C GLU A 67 5.05 -7.85 10.16
N PHE A 68 5.46 -6.59 10.36
CA PHE A 68 6.89 -6.29 10.52
C PHE A 68 7.46 -6.82 11.83
N PHE A 69 6.65 -6.84 12.90
CA PHE A 69 7.04 -7.42 14.18
C PHE A 69 7.22 -8.94 14.09
N ASP A 70 6.28 -9.64 13.45
CA ASP A 70 6.34 -11.09 13.23
C ASP A 70 7.60 -11.49 12.43
N LEU A 71 7.92 -10.73 11.38
CA LEU A 71 9.13 -10.96 10.57
C LEU A 71 10.41 -10.74 11.39
N CYS A 72 10.42 -9.71 12.23
CA CYS A 72 11.51 -9.43 13.15
C CYS A 72 11.67 -10.56 14.19
N GLU A 73 10.59 -10.99 14.81
CA GLU A 73 10.58 -12.08 15.77
C GLU A 73 11.05 -13.40 15.14
N ALA A 74 10.61 -13.70 13.91
CA ALA A 74 11.05 -14.88 13.16
C ALA A 74 12.58 -14.90 12.95
N VAL A 75 13.18 -13.75 12.61
CA VAL A 75 14.63 -13.61 12.48
C VAL A 75 15.33 -13.86 13.82
N GLN A 76 14.86 -13.25 14.91
CA GLN A 76 15.45 -13.41 16.23
C GLN A 76 15.32 -14.84 16.79
N ASN A 77 14.18 -15.49 16.56
CA ASN A 77 13.95 -16.87 16.96
C ASN A 77 14.88 -17.83 16.20
N ALA A 78 15.09 -17.61 14.90
CA ALA A 78 16.06 -18.37 14.11
C ALA A 78 17.49 -18.17 14.64
N GLU A 79 17.89 -16.92 14.94
CA GLU A 79 19.19 -16.61 15.53
C GLU A 79 19.40 -17.26 16.90
N GLY A 80 18.41 -17.18 17.80
CA GLY A 80 18.47 -17.82 19.11
C GLY A 80 18.61 -19.33 19.01
N THR A 81 17.87 -19.96 18.11
CA THR A 81 17.96 -21.41 17.87
C THR A 81 19.32 -21.79 17.29
N ILE A 82 19.86 -21.00 16.36
CA ILE A 82 21.23 -21.19 15.82
C ILE A 82 22.25 -21.12 16.96
N GLN A 83 22.12 -20.16 17.88
CA GLN A 83 23.06 -20.02 18.99
C GLN A 83 23.02 -21.24 19.92
N VAL A 84 21.82 -21.69 20.31
CA VAL A 84 21.66 -22.88 21.16
C VAL A 84 22.25 -24.13 20.50
N LEU A 85 21.97 -24.34 19.21
CA LEU A 85 22.52 -25.47 18.45
C LEU A 85 24.05 -25.39 18.34
N GLN A 86 24.62 -24.20 18.15
CA GLN A 86 26.07 -24.01 18.12
C GLN A 86 26.72 -24.25 19.49
N GLU A 87 26.02 -23.98 20.59
CA GLU A 87 26.48 -24.32 21.94
C GLU A 87 26.43 -25.83 22.17
N GLU A 88 25.34 -26.51 21.77
CA GLU A 88 25.21 -27.97 21.83
C GLU A 88 26.33 -28.66 21.03
N ARG A 89 26.64 -28.13 19.84
CA ARG A 89 27.69 -28.65 18.95
C ARG A 89 29.05 -28.80 19.64
N LYS A 90 29.38 -27.93 20.60
CA LYS A 90 30.70 -27.92 21.26
C LYS A 90 30.96 -29.17 22.10
N ALA A 91 29.90 -29.83 22.59
CA ALA A 91 29.97 -31.02 23.45
C ALA A 91 29.29 -32.25 22.81
N ALA A 92 28.81 -32.13 21.58
CA ALA A 92 28.08 -33.17 20.87
C ALA A 92 29.01 -34.27 20.31
N SER A 93 28.45 -35.46 20.09
CA SER A 93 29.12 -36.51 19.33
C SER A 93 29.24 -36.13 17.84
N GLU A 94 30.10 -36.82 17.08
CA GLU A 94 30.31 -36.56 15.65
C GLU A 94 29.01 -36.71 14.84
N THR A 95 28.23 -37.77 15.09
CA THR A 95 26.93 -37.97 14.44
C THR A 95 25.94 -36.85 14.75
N ARG A 96 25.92 -36.37 16.01
CA ARG A 96 25.03 -35.30 16.43
C ARG A 96 25.48 -33.94 15.86
N THR A 97 26.78 -33.73 15.72
CA THR A 97 27.37 -32.54 15.08
C THR A 97 26.91 -32.38 13.65
N THR A 98 26.91 -33.46 12.85
CA THR A 98 26.41 -33.40 11.46
C THR A 98 24.93 -33.04 11.38
N GLN A 99 24.10 -33.57 12.29
CA GLN A 99 22.67 -33.20 12.36
C GLN A 99 22.49 -31.73 12.74
N ILE A 100 23.26 -31.26 13.73
CA ILE A 100 23.26 -29.86 14.15
C ILE A 100 23.67 -28.95 12.99
N ASP A 101 24.70 -29.30 12.22
CA ASP A 101 25.17 -28.51 11.08
C ASP A 101 24.12 -28.40 9.97
N GLN A 102 23.36 -29.47 9.72
CA GLN A 102 22.21 -29.44 8.81
C GLN A 102 21.10 -28.54 9.34
N SER A 103 20.74 -28.65 10.62
CA SER A 103 19.74 -27.78 11.26
C SER A 103 20.14 -26.31 11.24
N VAL A 104 21.40 -26.00 11.55
CA VAL A 104 21.95 -24.64 11.50
C VAL A 104 21.92 -24.09 10.07
N THR A 105 22.21 -24.91 9.07
CA THR A 105 22.13 -24.49 7.66
C THR A 105 20.70 -24.14 7.26
N ALA A 106 19.72 -24.95 7.64
CA ALA A 106 18.30 -24.66 7.38
C ALA A 106 17.85 -23.36 8.08
N LEU A 107 18.20 -23.19 9.36
CA LEU A 107 17.86 -21.97 10.11
C LEU A 107 18.52 -20.71 9.53
N ARG A 108 19.74 -20.82 9.00
CA ARG A 108 20.38 -19.70 8.28
C ARG A 108 19.62 -19.33 7.02
N ALA A 109 19.14 -20.31 6.25
CA ALA A 109 18.31 -20.05 5.08
C ALA A 109 17.01 -19.35 5.47
N THR A 110 16.31 -19.83 6.50
CA THR A 110 15.10 -19.19 7.04
C THR A 110 15.38 -17.75 7.49
N ARG A 111 16.50 -17.50 8.18
CA ARG A 111 16.89 -16.15 8.58
C ARG A 111 17.03 -15.22 7.38
N ILE A 112 17.71 -15.68 6.33
CA ILE A 112 17.90 -14.90 5.09
C ILE A 112 16.56 -14.62 4.41
N GLU A 113 15.67 -15.61 4.36
CA GLU A 113 14.32 -15.46 3.80
C GLU A 113 13.51 -14.39 4.54
N SER A 114 13.44 -14.47 5.87
CA SER A 114 12.72 -13.49 6.69
C SER A 114 13.32 -12.08 6.59
N VAL A 115 14.65 -11.95 6.52
CA VAL A 115 15.33 -10.67 6.27
C VAL A 115 14.96 -10.10 4.89
N ASN A 116 14.94 -10.94 3.87
CA ASN A 116 14.59 -10.51 2.52
C ASN A 116 13.11 -10.11 2.42
N ASP A 117 12.22 -10.84 3.07
CA ASP A 117 10.79 -10.53 3.08
C ASP A 117 10.52 -9.21 3.82
N TYR A 118 11.17 -9.01 4.97
CA TYR A 118 11.17 -7.73 5.67
C TYR A 118 11.64 -6.59 4.76
N ASN A 119 12.80 -6.75 4.11
CA ASN A 119 13.38 -5.73 3.26
C ASN A 119 12.53 -5.44 2.01
N SER A 120 11.89 -6.47 1.45
CA SER A 120 10.96 -6.35 0.33
C SER A 120 9.72 -5.53 0.71
N LYS A 121 9.11 -5.84 1.86
CA LYS A 121 7.96 -5.10 2.39
C LYS A 121 8.34 -3.68 2.81
N ALA A 122 9.51 -3.49 3.39
CA ALA A 122 10.05 -2.20 3.79
C ALA A 122 10.34 -1.27 2.60
N ALA A 123 10.57 -1.83 1.40
CA ALA A 123 10.77 -1.08 0.16
C ALA A 123 9.46 -0.57 -0.47
N GLN A 124 8.29 -1.03 -0.01
CA GLN A 124 7.01 -0.60 -0.54
C GLN A 124 6.66 0.82 -0.07
N GLU A 125 6.44 1.74 -1.00
CA GLU A 125 6.28 3.18 -0.72
C GLU A 125 5.11 3.46 0.23
N HIS A 126 3.97 2.79 0.05
CA HIS A 126 2.78 2.93 0.89
C HIS A 126 2.99 2.43 2.33
N ARG A 127 4.05 1.65 2.58
CA ARG A 127 4.42 1.14 3.91
C ARG A 127 5.52 1.96 4.60
N ALA A 128 6.11 2.93 3.91
CA ALA A 128 7.16 3.78 4.45
C ALA A 128 6.83 4.46 5.80
N PRO A 129 5.59 4.92 6.06
CA PRO A 129 5.24 5.54 7.36
C PRO A 129 5.23 4.56 8.54
N PHE A 130 5.08 3.25 8.30
CA PHE A 130 5.02 2.23 9.35
C PHE A 130 6.40 1.72 9.76
N ARG A 131 7.45 2.14 9.04
CA ARG A 131 8.84 1.82 9.37
C ARG A 131 9.42 2.68 10.49
N ASP A 132 8.92 3.90 10.68
CA ASP A 132 9.62 4.92 11.47
C ASP A 132 9.35 4.88 12.97
N LYS A 133 8.33 4.16 13.45
CA LYS A 133 7.94 4.27 14.86
C LYS A 133 8.86 3.49 15.81
N ASP A 134 9.23 2.25 15.49
CA ASP A 134 10.01 1.40 16.40
C ASP A 134 10.85 0.31 15.69
N LEU A 135 10.95 0.32 14.35
CA LEU A 135 11.53 -0.78 13.57
C LEU A 135 12.68 -0.33 12.65
N PRO A 136 13.69 -1.18 12.38
CA PRO A 136 14.84 -0.81 11.56
C PRO A 136 14.48 -0.60 10.07
N TYR A 137 15.13 0.35 9.39
CA TYR A 137 14.90 0.66 7.97
C TYR A 137 15.11 -0.55 7.04
N ARG A 138 16.14 -1.35 7.35
CA ARG A 138 16.49 -2.60 6.68
C ARG A 138 17.11 -3.54 7.70
N LEU A 139 16.87 -4.82 7.51
CA LEU A 139 17.60 -5.87 8.21
C LEU A 139 18.84 -6.24 7.40
N ASP A 140 19.96 -6.38 8.10
CA ASP A 140 21.21 -6.82 7.50
C ASP A 140 21.28 -8.36 7.50
N ALA A 141 21.33 -8.92 6.28
CA ALA A 141 21.44 -10.36 6.07
C ALA A 141 22.78 -10.92 6.56
N ASP A 142 23.82 -10.08 6.64
CA ASP A 142 25.17 -10.49 7.08
C ASP A 142 25.42 -10.19 8.57
N ALA A 143 24.53 -9.45 9.23
CA ALA A 143 24.65 -9.19 10.67
C ALA A 143 24.56 -10.49 11.48
N LYS A 144 25.37 -10.57 12.54
CA LYS A 144 25.37 -11.72 13.47
C LYS A 144 24.13 -11.79 14.35
N ARG A 145 23.52 -10.63 14.61
CA ARG A 145 22.27 -10.51 15.36
C ARG A 145 21.45 -9.36 14.82
N THR A 146 20.15 -9.54 14.85
CA THR A 146 19.19 -8.55 14.36
C THR A 146 18.54 -7.84 15.54
N THR A 147 18.58 -6.50 15.52
CA THR A 147 17.92 -5.67 16.52
C THR A 147 16.62 -5.13 15.92
N CYS A 148 15.49 -5.56 16.49
CA CYS A 148 14.14 -5.29 15.97
C CYS A 148 13.45 -4.09 16.65
N THR A 149 14.20 -3.35 17.45
CA THR A 149 13.78 -2.15 18.17
C THR A 149 15.00 -1.27 18.40
N ASN A 150 14.85 0.05 18.26
CA ASN A 150 15.87 1.01 18.69
C ASN A 150 15.72 1.37 20.17
#